data_AF-A0A7K9I1F0-F1
#
_entry.id   AF-A0A7K9I1F0-F1
#
_cell.length_a   1.000
_cell.length_b   1.000
_cell.length_c   1.000
_cell.angle_alpha   90.00
_cell.angle_beta   90.00
_cell.angle_gamma   90.00
#
_symmetry.space_group_name_H-M   'P 1'
#
loop_
_entity.id
_entity.type
_entity.pdbx_description
1 polymer ?
#
loop_
_entity_poly.entity_id
_entity_poly.type
_entity_poly.pdbx_seq_one_letter_code
_entity_poly.pdbx_strand_id
1 'polypeptide(L)'
;MAYQLYRNTTLGNSLQESLDELIQLYFLLFLGCILSKMSLVFLKGSLNTYRFCDNVWTFVLNDVEFREVTELVKVDKVKIVACDGKNTGSNTAE
;
A
#
# COMPACT_ATOMS: atom_id res chain seq x y z
N MET A 1 29.35 -16.07 -11.93
CA MET A 1 28.46 -16.96 -11.15
C MET A 1 28.82 -16.83 -9.68
N ALA A 2 27.93 -16.24 -8.88
CA ALA A 2 28.16 -16.08 -7.45
C ALA A 2 27.84 -17.40 -6.73
N TYR A 3 28.79 -17.94 -5.98
CA TYR A 3 28.67 -19.20 -5.27
C TYR A 3 27.61 -19.06 -4.15
N GLN A 4 26.39 -19.54 -4.40
CA GLN A 4 25.28 -19.49 -3.43
C GLN A 4 25.39 -20.55 -2.32
N LEU A 5 26.45 -21.37 -2.32
CA LEU A 5 26.62 -22.48 -1.39
C LEU A 5 26.62 -22.03 0.08
N TYR A 6 27.07 -20.80 0.37
CA TYR A 6 27.12 -20.26 1.73
C TYR A 6 25.77 -19.73 2.25
N ARG A 7 24.74 -19.59 1.41
CA ARG A 7 23.44 -19.04 1.84
C ARG A 7 22.72 -19.92 2.86
N ASN A 8 22.83 -21.24 2.73
CA ASN A 8 22.18 -22.19 3.63
C ASN A 8 23.07 -22.61 4.81
N THR A 9 24.22 -21.96 4.98
CA THR A 9 25.02 -22.15 6.20
C THR A 9 24.39 -21.39 7.34
N THR A 10 24.66 -21.78 8.58
CA THR A 10 24.14 -21.09 9.77
C THR A 10 24.39 -19.58 9.72
N LEU A 11 25.57 -19.16 9.25
CA LEU A 11 25.92 -17.74 9.09
C LEU A 11 25.13 -17.06 7.96
N GLY A 12 24.89 -17.77 6.85
CA GLY A 12 24.06 -17.28 5.75
C GLY A 12 22.59 -17.11 6.14
N ASN A 13 22.04 -18.03 6.93
CA ASN A 13 20.67 -17.95 7.44
C ASN A 13 20.52 -16.79 8.44
N SER A 14 21.43 -16.65 9.42
CA SER A 14 21.38 -15.53 10.37
C SER A 14 21.52 -14.16 9.68
N LEU A 15 22.33 -14.06 8.62
CA LEU A 15 22.44 -12.85 7.82
C LEU A 15 21.14 -12.57 7.04
N GLN A 16 20.49 -13.60 6.51
CA GLN A 16 19.25 -13.48 5.76
C GLN A 16 18.10 -13.05 6.67
N GLU A 17 17.98 -13.63 7.86
CA GLU A 17 17.01 -13.21 8.88
C GLU A 17 17.23 -11.74 9.31
N SER A 18 18.48 -11.33 9.52
CA SER A 18 18.80 -9.94 9.87
C SER A 18 18.46 -8.96 8.74
N LEU A 19 18.62 -9.37 7.48
CA LEU A 19 18.25 -8.56 6.32
C LEU A 19 16.72 -8.47 6.14
N ASP A 20 16.00 -9.57 6.37
CA ASP A 20 14.53 -9.58 6.33
C ASP A 20 13.92 -8.70 7.42
N GLU A 21 14.46 -8.71 8.64
CA GLU A 21 14.04 -7.78 9.71
C GLU A 21 14.26 -6.32 9.32
N LEU A 22 15.39 -6.00 8.67
CA LEU A 22 15.69 -4.64 8.21
C LEU A 22 14.73 -4.19 7.08
N ILE A 23 14.39 -5.08 6.15
CA ILE A 23 13.42 -4.83 5.08
C ILE A 23 12.02 -4.58 5.68
N GLN A 24 11.64 -5.40 6.67
CA GLN A 24 10.35 -5.28 7.35
C GLN A 24 10.23 -3.95 8.10
N LEU A 25 11.29 -3.52 8.79
CA LEU A 25 11.34 -2.19 9.45
C LEU A 25 11.25 -1.04 8.45
N TYR A 26 11.93 -1.13 7.30
CA TYR A 26 11.87 -0.10 6.25
C TYR A 26 10.48 0.03 5.66
N PHE A 27 9.77 -1.08 5.46
CA PHE A 27 8.38 -1.09 5.01
C PHE A 27 7.43 -0.47 6.06
N LEU A 28 7.63 -0.79 7.34
CA LEU A 28 6.85 -0.24 8.46
C LEU A 28 7.07 1.28 8.61
N LEU A 29 8.31 1.73 8.47
CA LEU A 29 8.67 3.16 8.49
C LEU A 29 8.07 3.90 7.29
N PHE A 30 8.12 3.30 6.10
CA PHE A 30 7.52 3.86 4.89
C PHE A 30 5.99 3.96 5.01
N LEU A 31 5.33 2.91 5.51
CA LEU A 31 3.88 2.94 5.80
C LEU A 31 3.53 4.02 6.84
N GLY A 32 4.29 4.11 7.94
CA GLY A 32 4.05 5.10 9.00
C GLY A 32 4.23 6.53 8.53
N CYS A 33 5.22 6.77 7.65
CA CYS A 33 5.48 8.09 7.08
C CYS A 33 4.41 8.50 6.04
N ILE A 34 3.85 7.54 5.31
CA ILE A 34 2.71 7.79 4.39
C ILE A 34 1.42 8.09 5.17
N LEU A 35 1.16 7.36 6.26
CA LEU A 35 -0.09 7.51 7.03
C LEU A 35 -0.22 8.88 7.73
N SER A 36 0.90 9.51 8.06
CA SER A 36 0.95 10.78 8.82
C SER A 36 0.77 12.04 7.96
N LYS A 37 0.72 11.93 6.62
CA LYS A 37 0.57 13.05 5.69
C LYS A 37 -0.68 12.90 4.82
N MET A 38 -1.80 12.53 5.43
CA MET A 38 -3.05 12.32 4.68
C MET A 38 -3.75 13.67 4.43
N SER A 39 -3.31 14.41 3.41
CA SER A 39 -4.10 15.52 2.86
C SER A 39 -5.34 14.96 2.17
N LEU A 40 -6.48 15.63 2.34
CA LEU A 40 -7.73 15.26 1.69
C LEU A 40 -7.62 15.59 0.20
N VAL A 41 -7.57 14.57 -0.65
CA VAL A 41 -7.54 14.72 -2.11
C VAL A 41 -8.92 14.37 -2.68
N PHE A 42 -9.49 15.27 -3.49
CA PHE A 42 -10.73 15.00 -4.21
C PHE A 42 -10.43 14.32 -5.55
N LEU A 43 -11.07 13.19 -5.80
CA LEU A 43 -10.90 12.41 -7.03
C LEU A 43 -12.18 12.45 -7.86
N LYS A 44 -12.04 12.77 -9.15
CA LYS A 44 -13.13 12.69 -10.14
C LYS A 44 -12.65 11.93 -11.36
N GLY A 45 -13.41 10.94 -11.82
CA GLY A 45 -13.05 10.18 -13.01
C GLY A 45 -14.18 9.25 -13.46
N SER A 46 -14.04 8.69 -14.66
CA SER A 46 -14.99 7.73 -15.20
C SER A 46 -14.66 6.32 -14.70
N LEU A 47 -15.61 5.64 -14.05
CA LEU A 47 -15.40 4.28 -13.56
C LEU A 47 -15.43 3.30 -14.75
N ASN A 48 -14.32 2.59 -14.98
CA ASN A 48 -14.21 1.60 -16.03
C ASN A 48 -14.67 0.21 -15.55
N THR A 49 -14.10 -0.26 -14.45
CA THR A 49 -14.46 -1.56 -13.85
C THR A 49 -14.29 -1.51 -12.34
N TYR A 50 -15.14 -2.24 -11.61
CA TYR A 50 -14.99 -2.43 -10.16
C TYR A 50 -15.03 -3.93 -9.82
N ARG A 51 -14.35 -4.32 -8.76
CA ARG A 51 -14.38 -5.67 -8.18
C ARG A 51 -14.31 -5.57 -6.67
N PHE A 52 -15.13 -6.36 -6.00
CA PHE A 52 -15.05 -6.60 -4.58
C PHE A 52 -14.84 -8.09 -4.33
N CYS A 53 -13.78 -8.45 -3.62
CA CYS A 53 -13.46 -9.83 -3.27
C CYS A 53 -12.62 -9.83 -1.99
N ASP A 54 -12.89 -10.75 -1.06
CA ASP A 54 -12.14 -10.90 0.21
C ASP A 54 -11.96 -9.60 1.01
N ASN A 55 -13.03 -8.78 1.10
CA ASN A 55 -13.00 -7.48 1.78
C ASN A 55 -12.03 -6.45 1.17
N VAL A 56 -11.61 -6.67 -0.07
CA VAL A 56 -10.78 -5.77 -0.86
C VAL A 56 -11.58 -5.23 -2.04
N TRP A 57 -11.70 -3.91 -2.10
CA TRP A 57 -12.24 -3.19 -3.24
C TRP A 57 -11.13 -2.87 -4.24
N THR A 58 -11.39 -3.14 -5.51
CA THR A 58 -10.55 -2.70 -6.62
C THR A 58 -11.39 -1.89 -7.59
N PHE A 59 -11.01 -0.64 -7.83
CA PHE A 59 -11.61 0.24 -8.83
C PHE A 59 -10.59 0.55 -9.90
N VAL A 60 -11.01 0.51 -11.16
CA VAL A 60 -10.23 1.00 -12.30
C VAL A 60 -11.01 2.16 -12.90
N LEU A 61 -10.41 3.34 -12.92
CA LEU A 61 -10.99 4.55 -13.49
C LEU A 61 -10.17 5.01 -14.69
N ASN A 62 -10.84 5.62 -15.66
CA ASN A 62 -10.23 6.33 -16.78
C ASN A 62 -10.49 7.84 -16.65
N ASP A 63 -9.62 8.65 -17.25
CA ASP A 63 -9.73 10.12 -17.29
C ASP A 63 -9.92 10.72 -15.89
N VAL A 64 -8.95 10.45 -15.00
CA VAL A 64 -9.01 10.83 -13.59
C VAL A 64 -8.37 12.19 -13.37
N GLU A 65 -9.08 13.07 -12.68
CA GLU A 65 -8.62 14.35 -12.19
C GLU A 65 -8.50 14.29 -10.66
N PHE A 66 -7.29 14.43 -10.15
CA PHE A 66 -7.00 14.64 -8.74
C PHE A 66 -6.94 16.14 -8.47
N ARG A 67 -7.76 16.59 -7.52
CA ARG A 67 -7.75 17.98 -7.04
C ARG A 67 -7.26 17.98 -5.59
N GLU A 68 -6.04 18.49 -5.42
CA GLU A 68 -5.54 18.95 -4.13
C GLU A 68 -5.81 20.46 -4.02
N VAL A 69 -5.71 21.04 -2.82
CA VAL A 69 -6.16 22.40 -2.46
C VAL A 69 -5.80 23.49 -3.49
N THR A 70 -4.70 23.36 -4.23
CA THR A 70 -4.34 24.29 -5.31
C THR A 70 -3.84 23.60 -6.59
N GLU A 71 -3.66 22.28 -6.57
CA GLU A 71 -3.06 21.53 -7.68
C GLU A 71 -4.08 20.58 -8.34
N LEU A 72 -4.07 20.56 -9.67
CA LEU A 72 -4.89 19.67 -10.50
C LEU A 72 -3.97 18.74 -11.29
N VAL A 73 -4.05 17.44 -10.99
CA VAL A 73 -3.29 16.40 -11.68
C VAL A 73 -4.25 15.55 -12.48
N LYS A 74 -4.01 15.43 -13.80
CA LYS A 74 -4.80 14.58 -14.70
C LYS A 74 -4.03 13.31 -15.04
N VAL A 75 -4.71 12.18 -15.01
CA VAL A 75 -4.13 10.85 -15.28
C VAL A 75 -5.11 10.06 -16.12
N ASP A 76 -4.62 9.43 -17.20
CA ASP A 76 -5.46 8.71 -18.15
C ASP A 76 -6.13 7.47 -17.54
N LYS A 77 -5.44 6.78 -16.63
CA LYS A 77 -5.94 5.56 -15.99
C LYS A 77 -5.39 5.36 -14.60
N VAL A 78 -6.27 5.05 -13.64
CA VAL A 78 -5.91 4.80 -12.24
C VAL A 78 -6.52 3.48 -11.78
N LYS A 79 -5.76 2.71 -11.00
CA LYS A 79 -6.25 1.55 -10.26
C LYS A 79 -6.18 1.84 -8.77
N ILE A 80 -7.33 1.85 -8.10
CA ILE A 80 -7.46 2.02 -6.66
C ILE A 80 -7.72 0.65 -6.05
N VAL A 81 -6.94 0.27 -5.04
CA VAL A 81 -7.17 -0.92 -4.23
C VAL A 81 -7.35 -0.47 -2.78
N ALA A 82 -8.50 -0.75 -2.19
CA ALA A 82 -8.86 -0.34 -0.84
C ALA A 82 -9.27 -1.57 -0.01
N CYS A 83 -8.63 -1.75 1.14
CA CYS A 83 -9.02 -2.76 2.13
C CYS A 83 -10.01 -2.13 3.13
N ASP A 84 -10.97 -2.91 3.62
CA ASP A 84 -11.84 -2.44 4.71
C ASP A 84 -11.01 -2.15 5.97
N GLY A 85 -11.10 -0.92 6.48
CA GLY A 85 -10.36 -0.44 7.65
C GLY A 85 -10.99 -0.83 8.98
N LYS A 86 -11.99 -1.71 8.99
CA LYS A 86 -12.61 -2.24 10.21
C LYS A 86 -11.66 -3.14 11.02
N ASN A 87 -10.66 -2.55 11.67
CA ASN A 87 -10.15 -3.02 12.97
C ASN A 87 -9.19 -2.00 13.61
N THR A 88 -9.71 -0.96 14.29
CA THR A 88 -9.12 -0.32 15.49
C THR A 88 -10.07 0.75 16.04
N GLY A 89 -11.20 0.38 16.68
CA GLY A 89 -11.94 1.37 17.49
C GLY A 89 -13.46 1.28 17.64
N SER A 90 -14.08 0.10 17.68
CA SER A 90 -15.48 0.01 18.14
C SER A 90 -15.72 -1.24 18.99
N ASN A 91 -15.25 -1.19 20.24
CA ASN A 91 -16.04 -1.75 21.32
C ASN A 91 -17.23 -0.80 21.52
N THR A 92 -18.26 -0.94 20.70
CA THR A 92 -19.56 -0.35 21.01
C THR A 92 -20.34 -1.43 21.73
N ALA A 93 -20.49 -1.23 23.04
CA ALA A 93 -21.44 -1.94 23.87
C ALA A 93 -22.86 -1.76 23.29
N GLU A 94 -23.71 -2.72 23.66
CA GLU A 94 -25.16 -2.83 23.41
C GLU A 94 -25.95 -1.51 23.38
#